data_AF-A0A969IFH8-F1
#
_entry.id   AF-A0A969IFH8-F1
#
_cell.length_a   1.000
_cell.length_b   1.000
_cell.length_c   1.000
_cell.angle_alpha   90.00
_cell.angle_beta   90.00
_cell.angle_gamma   90.00
#
_symmetry.space_group_name_H-M   'P 1'
#
loop_
_entity.id
_entity.type
_entity.pdbx_description
1 polymer ?
#
loop_
_entity_poly.entity_id
_entity_poly.type
_entity_poly.pdbx_seq_one_letter_code
_entity_poly.pdbx_strand_id
1 'polypeptide(L)'
;VTSNEFGSYSGKFKLPENLLNGEFRIEDYETDASADFNVEEYKRPKFYVEYEPVKGSFRLNDTVRITGAAKAYAGNAIDGAMVKYRVTRNARFPYPWLFRKWGYPRSSSMEITNGEIKTGADGKFSIAFEAIPDLSIDKNFAPVFEYEINADVTDLNGETRSGETTVSVGYKALDMQISSSKGNMLPVDSIQQLFISTKNLAGEFEPAEVKVSIFPLQSPGRLIRQRYWSEPDTFVMSKEEYLKNFPYDE
;
A
#
# COMPACT_ATOMS: atom_id res chain seq x y z
N VAL A 1 -11.61 -44.09 4.45
CA VAL A 1 -10.17 -43.84 4.71
C VAL A 1 -9.85 -44.29 6.13
N THR A 2 -8.59 -44.60 6.44
CA THR A 2 -8.16 -44.98 7.81
C THR A 2 -7.24 -43.88 8.34
N SER A 3 -7.43 -43.46 9.58
CA SER A 3 -6.55 -42.48 10.24
C SER A 3 -5.20 -43.10 10.62
N ASN A 4 -4.17 -42.26 10.71
CA ASN A 4 -2.90 -42.64 11.33
C ASN A 4 -2.96 -42.53 12.85
N GLU A 5 -1.87 -42.90 13.53
CA GLU A 5 -1.74 -42.90 15.00
C GLU A 5 -1.97 -41.51 15.64
N PHE A 6 -1.93 -40.43 14.86
CA PHE A 6 -2.17 -39.05 15.29
C PHE A 6 -3.54 -38.51 14.87
N GLY A 7 -4.44 -39.34 14.33
CA GLY A 7 -5.81 -38.97 13.98
C GLY A 7 -5.96 -38.24 12.63
N SER A 8 -4.94 -38.24 11.77
CA SER A 8 -5.04 -37.64 10.43
C SER A 8 -5.25 -38.69 9.34
N TYR A 9 -6.01 -38.34 8.30
CA TYR A 9 -6.19 -39.15 7.10
C TYR A 9 -5.97 -38.31 5.85
N SER A 10 -5.57 -38.96 4.74
CA SER A 10 -5.46 -38.31 3.43
C SER A 10 -5.96 -39.28 2.36
N GLY A 11 -6.40 -38.72 1.23
CA GLY A 11 -6.95 -39.50 0.14
C GLY A 11 -6.90 -38.74 -1.18
N LYS A 12 -7.22 -39.45 -2.26
CA LYS A 12 -7.41 -38.87 -3.59
C LYS A 12 -8.67 -39.50 -4.18
N PHE A 13 -9.47 -38.70 -4.84
CA PHE A 13 -10.61 -39.17 -5.61
C PHE A 13 -10.60 -38.48 -6.97
N LYS A 14 -11.23 -39.11 -7.96
CA LYS A 14 -11.46 -38.48 -9.26
C LYS A 14 -12.81 -37.79 -9.18
N LEU A 15 -12.89 -36.54 -9.63
CA LEU A 15 -14.17 -35.84 -9.73
C LEU A 15 -15.10 -36.60 -10.70
N PRO A 16 -16.40 -36.70 -10.40
CA PRO A 16 -17.36 -37.30 -11.32
C PRO A 16 -17.39 -36.51 -12.63
N GLU A 17 -17.30 -37.22 -13.75
CA GLU A 17 -17.45 -36.62 -15.09
C GLU A 17 -18.94 -36.44 -15.41
N ASN A 18 -19.29 -35.40 -16.17
CA ASN A 18 -20.68 -35.03 -16.56
C ASN A 18 -21.57 -34.43 -15.46
N LEU A 19 -20.99 -33.89 -14.39
CA LEU A 19 -21.71 -33.01 -13.46
C LEU A 19 -21.48 -31.54 -13.81
N LEU A 20 -22.36 -30.68 -13.32
CA LEU A 20 -22.15 -29.23 -13.40
C LEU A 20 -20.96 -28.83 -12.51
N ASN A 21 -20.14 -27.93 -13.04
CA ASN A 21 -19.16 -27.19 -12.25
C ASN A 21 -19.87 -26.33 -11.20
N GLY A 22 -19.20 -26.06 -10.08
CA GLY A 22 -19.76 -25.29 -8.98
C GLY A 22 -19.14 -25.67 -7.64
N GLU A 23 -19.90 -25.43 -6.58
CA GLU A 23 -19.53 -25.77 -5.21
C GLU A 23 -19.75 -27.27 -4.94
N PHE A 24 -18.71 -27.92 -4.44
CA PHE A 24 -18.68 -29.32 -4.03
C PHE A 24 -18.32 -29.39 -2.56
N ARG A 25 -18.71 -30.48 -1.90
CA ARG A 25 -18.47 -30.70 -0.48
C ARG A 25 -17.95 -32.10 -0.24
N ILE A 26 -16.94 -32.22 0.62
CA ILE A 26 -16.48 -33.48 1.19
C ILE A 26 -17.12 -33.60 2.58
N GLU A 27 -17.80 -34.71 2.86
CA GLU A 27 -18.40 -35.01 4.16
C GLU A 27 -17.68 -36.20 4.82
N ASP A 28 -17.43 -36.07 6.12
CA ASP A 28 -17.03 -37.16 7.00
C ASP A 28 -18.23 -37.58 7.86
N TYR A 29 -18.86 -38.70 7.49
CA TYR A 29 -20.06 -39.20 8.16
C TYR A 29 -19.82 -39.69 9.60
N GLU A 30 -18.58 -39.97 10.01
CA GLU A 30 -18.28 -40.43 11.37
C GLU A 30 -18.12 -39.27 12.34
N THR A 31 -17.68 -38.10 11.85
CA THR A 31 -17.41 -36.91 12.68
C THR A 31 -18.35 -35.73 12.41
N ASP A 32 -19.26 -35.87 11.44
CA ASP A 32 -20.10 -34.78 10.90
C ASP A 32 -19.29 -33.57 10.40
N ALA A 33 -17.99 -33.77 10.11
CA ALA A 33 -17.14 -32.73 9.56
C ALA A 33 -17.37 -32.56 8.05
N SER A 34 -17.18 -31.35 7.54
CA SER A 34 -17.26 -31.09 6.11
C SER A 34 -16.23 -30.04 5.64
N ALA A 35 -15.90 -30.11 4.36
CA ALA A 35 -15.05 -29.14 3.68
C ALA A 35 -15.58 -28.86 2.28
N ASP A 36 -15.85 -27.59 1.99
CA ASP A 36 -16.34 -27.14 0.69
C ASP A 36 -15.17 -26.75 -0.24
N PHE A 37 -15.37 -26.96 -1.53
CA PHE A 37 -14.41 -26.61 -2.59
C PHE A 37 -15.11 -26.33 -3.91
N ASN A 38 -14.55 -25.45 -4.75
CA ASN A 38 -15.12 -25.13 -6.07
C ASN A 38 -14.44 -25.94 -7.19
N VAL A 39 -15.26 -26.37 -8.15
CA VAL A 39 -14.83 -26.99 -9.41
C VAL A 39 -15.22 -26.07 -10.55
N GLU A 40 -14.25 -25.61 -11.32
CA GLU A 40 -14.46 -24.69 -12.44
C GLU A 40 -13.69 -25.16 -13.68
N GLU A 41 -14.16 -24.74 -14.86
CA GLU A 41 -13.45 -24.95 -16.12
C GLU A 41 -12.28 -23.98 -16.22
N TYR A 42 -11.07 -24.49 -16.01
CA TYR A 42 -9.87 -23.68 -16.13
C TYR A 42 -9.37 -23.63 -17.58
N LYS A 43 -9.51 -22.46 -18.23
CA LYS A 43 -8.74 -22.14 -19.44
C LYS A 43 -7.38 -21.59 -19.02
N ARG A 44 -6.31 -22.32 -19.33
CA ARG A 44 -4.94 -21.85 -19.11
C ARG A 44 -4.71 -20.56 -19.91
N PRO A 45 -4.40 -19.43 -19.25
CA PRO A 45 -4.09 -18.19 -19.94
C PRO A 45 -2.90 -18.37 -20.88
N LYS A 46 -2.98 -17.79 -22.08
CA LYS A 46 -1.89 -17.83 -23.07
C LYS A 46 -0.94 -16.66 -22.92
N PHE A 47 -1.38 -15.58 -22.29
CA PHE A 47 -0.58 -14.38 -22.06
C PHE A 47 -0.90 -13.69 -20.74
N TYR A 48 -0.10 -12.69 -20.41
CA TYR A 48 -0.27 -11.85 -19.24
C TYR A 48 0.10 -10.41 -19.57
N VAL A 49 -0.35 -9.49 -18.72
CA VAL A 49 -0.06 -8.06 -18.82
C VAL A 49 0.80 -7.68 -17.62
N GLU A 50 1.90 -6.98 -17.87
CA GLU A 50 2.77 -6.45 -16.83
C GLU A 50 3.12 -5.00 -17.13
N TYR A 51 3.52 -4.26 -16.10
CA TYR A 51 4.01 -2.89 -16.22
C TYR A 51 5.50 -2.83 -15.95
N GLU A 52 6.20 -1.98 -16.70
CA GLU A 52 7.58 -1.66 -16.39
C GLU A 52 7.67 -0.93 -15.04
N PRO A 53 8.72 -1.15 -14.24
CA PRO A 53 8.90 -0.44 -12.99
C PRO A 53 8.86 1.07 -13.20
N VAL A 54 8.05 1.75 -12.40
CA VAL A 54 7.90 3.20 -12.46
C VAL A 54 9.13 3.84 -11.86
N LYS A 55 9.99 4.43 -12.70
CA LYS A 55 11.26 5.05 -12.27
C LYS A 55 11.08 6.56 -12.08
N GLY A 56 11.69 7.08 -11.02
CA GLY A 56 11.75 8.51 -10.71
C GLY A 56 10.70 8.99 -9.70
N SER A 57 10.67 10.29 -9.48
CA SER A 57 9.68 10.98 -8.66
C SER A 57 8.84 11.91 -9.54
N PHE A 58 7.53 11.89 -9.32
CA PHE A 58 6.59 12.77 -10.02
C PHE A 58 6.12 13.86 -9.07
N ARG A 59 5.78 15.03 -9.63
CA ARG A 59 5.05 16.07 -8.90
C ARG A 59 3.59 16.05 -9.30
N LEU A 60 2.76 16.60 -8.44
CA LEU A 60 1.35 16.82 -8.76
C LEU A 60 1.23 17.79 -9.94
N ASN A 61 0.28 17.49 -10.82
CA ASN A 61 0.07 18.12 -12.13
C ASN A 61 1.17 17.87 -13.18
N ASP A 62 2.16 17.01 -12.90
CA ASP A 62 3.03 16.51 -13.97
C ASP A 62 2.28 15.48 -14.83
N THR A 63 2.67 15.37 -16.09
CA THR A 63 2.24 14.26 -16.94
C THR A 63 3.07 13.02 -16.64
N VAL A 64 2.42 11.98 -16.13
CA VAL A 64 3.01 10.68 -15.86
C VAL A 64 2.82 9.79 -17.09
N ARG A 65 3.89 9.11 -17.52
CA ARG A 65 3.84 8.15 -18.61
C ARG A 65 4.25 6.77 -18.10
N ILE A 66 3.38 5.79 -18.30
CA ILE A 66 3.56 4.41 -17.87
C ILE A 66 3.62 3.52 -19.11
N THR A 67 4.48 2.52 -19.06
CA THR A 67 4.65 1.52 -20.12
C THR A 67 4.22 0.16 -19.60
N GLY A 68 3.24 -0.44 -20.28
CA GLY A 68 2.82 -1.81 -20.06
C GLY A 68 3.25 -2.71 -21.22
N ALA A 69 3.26 -4.02 -21.01
CA ALA A 69 3.55 -5.02 -22.01
C ALA A 69 2.61 -6.22 -21.87
N ALA A 70 2.10 -6.70 -23.02
CA ALA A 70 1.37 -7.95 -23.11
C ALA A 70 2.28 -9.04 -23.69
N LYS A 71 2.53 -10.10 -22.91
CA LYS A 71 3.49 -11.16 -23.23
C LYS A 71 2.85 -12.52 -23.13
N ALA A 72 3.01 -13.32 -24.18
CA ALA A 72 2.62 -14.73 -24.13
C ALA A 72 3.51 -15.49 -23.14
N TYR A 73 2.95 -16.51 -22.48
CA TYR A 73 3.74 -17.44 -21.67
C TYR A 73 4.74 -18.25 -22.51
N ALA A 74 4.54 -18.32 -23.83
CA ALA A 74 5.49 -18.89 -24.77
C ALA A 74 6.68 -17.95 -25.12
N GLY A 75 6.66 -16.72 -24.62
CA GLY A 75 7.75 -15.74 -24.77
C GLY A 75 7.59 -14.74 -25.91
N ASN A 76 6.60 -14.89 -26.79
CA ASN A 76 6.33 -13.92 -27.85
C ASN A 76 5.53 -12.70 -27.34
N ALA A 77 5.74 -11.56 -27.99
CA ALA A 77 4.93 -10.37 -27.81
C ALA A 77 3.50 -10.58 -28.34
N ILE A 78 2.53 -9.92 -27.72
CA ILE A 78 1.15 -9.84 -28.23
C ILE A 78 1.00 -8.56 -29.04
N ASP A 79 1.16 -8.65 -30.35
CA ASP A 79 1.03 -7.52 -31.29
C ASP A 79 -0.44 -7.22 -31.63
N GLY A 80 -0.76 -5.94 -31.80
CA GLY A 80 -2.05 -5.46 -32.29
C GLY A 80 -3.25 -5.75 -31.38
N ALA A 81 -3.04 -6.18 -30.14
CA ALA A 81 -4.11 -6.40 -29.16
C ALA A 81 -4.74 -5.07 -28.75
N MET A 82 -6.05 -5.11 -28.51
CA MET A 82 -6.80 -3.94 -28.02
C MET A 82 -6.58 -3.79 -26.53
N VAL A 83 -6.21 -2.59 -26.09
CA VAL A 83 -5.99 -2.25 -24.68
C VAL A 83 -7.02 -1.22 -24.27
N LYS A 84 -7.98 -1.60 -23.43
CA LYS A 84 -8.89 -0.67 -22.77
C LYS A 84 -8.32 -0.32 -21.42
N TYR A 85 -8.14 0.95 -21.12
CA TYR A 85 -7.53 1.37 -19.86
C TYR A 85 -8.36 2.40 -19.12
N ARG A 86 -8.14 2.44 -17.81
CA ARG A 86 -8.73 3.41 -16.89
C ARG A 86 -7.70 3.81 -15.84
N VAL A 87 -7.59 5.10 -15.58
CA VAL A 87 -6.77 5.65 -14.50
C VAL A 87 -7.68 6.29 -13.47
N THR A 88 -7.63 5.79 -12.24
CA THR A 88 -8.40 6.31 -11.10
C THR A 88 -7.48 6.81 -10.01
N ARG A 89 -7.84 7.93 -9.38
CA ARG A 89 -7.12 8.52 -8.27
C ARG A 89 -7.83 8.25 -6.96
N ASN A 90 -7.10 7.71 -5.99
CA ASN A 90 -7.50 7.58 -4.59
C ASN A 90 -6.54 8.38 -3.70
N ALA A 91 -7.02 8.96 -2.59
CA ALA A 91 -6.14 9.59 -1.60
C ALA A 91 -5.82 8.63 -0.46
N ARG A 92 -4.52 8.48 -0.16
CA ARG A 92 -4.00 7.76 0.99
C ARG A 92 -3.40 8.74 1.99
N PHE A 93 -3.59 8.47 3.28
CA PHE A 93 -3.06 9.29 4.36
C PHE A 93 -2.08 8.51 5.24
N PRO A 94 -0.77 8.58 4.95
CA PRO A 94 0.25 7.76 5.62
C PRO A 94 0.52 8.18 7.07
N TYR A 95 -0.02 9.31 7.54
CA TYR A 95 0.25 9.86 8.88
C TYR A 95 -1.00 9.96 9.75
N PRO A 96 -1.52 8.83 10.29
CA PRO A 96 -2.77 8.79 11.04
C PRO A 96 -2.89 9.79 12.21
N TRP A 97 -1.76 10.14 12.84
CA TRP A 97 -1.73 11.05 14.00
C TRP A 97 -2.13 12.50 13.66
N LEU A 98 -2.05 12.91 12.38
CA LEU A 98 -2.49 14.25 11.94
C LEU A 98 -4.00 14.44 12.05
N PHE A 99 -4.76 13.34 12.14
CA PHE A 99 -6.23 13.34 12.10
C PHE A 99 -6.87 13.17 13.48
N ARG A 100 -6.08 12.94 14.53
CA ARG A 100 -6.57 12.58 15.87
C ARG A 100 -7.56 13.59 16.46
N LYS A 101 -7.45 14.88 16.09
CA LYS A 101 -8.31 15.98 16.57
C LYS A 101 -9.49 16.29 15.64
N TRP A 102 -9.36 16.04 14.34
CA TRP A 102 -10.27 16.57 13.30
C TRP A 102 -11.05 15.50 12.55
N GLY A 103 -10.77 14.21 12.80
CA GLY A 103 -11.34 13.09 12.06
C GLY A 103 -10.61 12.82 10.74
N TYR A 104 -10.82 11.64 10.16
CA TYR A 104 -10.18 11.24 8.92
C TYR A 104 -10.80 12.02 7.73
N PRO A 105 -10.00 12.60 6.81
CA PRO A 105 -10.55 13.33 5.68
C PRO A 105 -11.30 12.38 4.75
N ARG A 106 -12.39 12.87 4.16
CA ARG A 106 -13.08 12.12 3.10
C ARG A 106 -12.42 12.44 1.77
N SER A 107 -12.14 11.40 1.00
CA SER A 107 -11.74 11.52 -0.39
C SER A 107 -12.59 10.55 -1.21
N SER A 108 -13.23 11.06 -2.24
CA SER A 108 -13.88 10.23 -3.25
C SER A 108 -12.86 9.84 -4.32
N SER A 109 -12.94 8.59 -4.78
CA SER A 109 -12.23 8.17 -5.97
C SER A 109 -12.64 9.03 -7.16
N MET A 110 -11.68 9.41 -7.99
CA MET A 110 -11.92 10.21 -9.20
C MET A 110 -11.26 9.53 -10.40
N GLU A 111 -12.01 9.37 -11.48
CA GLU A 111 -11.42 8.97 -12.75
C GLU A 111 -10.63 10.14 -13.36
N ILE A 112 -9.36 9.89 -13.70
CA ILE A 112 -8.47 10.86 -14.31
C ILE A 112 -8.55 10.78 -15.83
N THR A 113 -8.52 9.57 -16.38
CA THR A 113 -8.63 9.33 -17.81
C THR A 113 -9.03 7.89 -18.09
N ASN A 114 -9.61 7.65 -19.26
CA ASN A 114 -9.86 6.33 -19.80
C ASN A 114 -9.63 6.38 -21.33
N GLY A 115 -9.45 5.23 -21.96
CA GLY A 115 -9.31 5.18 -23.41
C GLY A 115 -9.03 3.79 -23.95
N GLU A 116 -8.85 3.73 -25.27
CA GLU A 116 -8.50 2.52 -25.99
C GLU A 116 -7.24 2.78 -26.84
N ILE A 117 -6.25 1.89 -26.72
CA ILE A 117 -5.03 1.89 -27.53
C ILE A 117 -4.77 0.48 -28.06
N LYS A 118 -3.75 0.31 -28.90
CA LYS A 118 -3.27 -1.01 -29.33
C LYS A 118 -1.85 -1.25 -28.87
N THR A 119 -1.53 -2.51 -28.60
CA THR A 119 -0.13 -2.92 -28.41
C THR A 119 0.63 -2.78 -29.72
N GLY A 120 1.92 -2.44 -29.62
CA GLY A 120 2.85 -2.44 -30.76
C GLY A 120 3.40 -3.84 -31.06
N ALA A 121 4.27 -3.93 -32.07
CA ALA A 121 4.90 -5.18 -32.51
C ALA A 121 5.77 -5.85 -31.43
N ASP A 122 6.26 -5.07 -30.46
CA ASP A 122 6.99 -5.56 -29.28
C ASP A 122 6.08 -5.92 -28.09
N GLY A 123 4.76 -5.84 -28.29
CA GLY A 123 3.73 -6.13 -27.29
C GLY A 123 3.55 -5.01 -26.27
N LYS A 124 4.25 -3.87 -26.43
CA LYS A 124 4.18 -2.76 -25.48
C LYS A 124 3.04 -1.80 -25.81
N PHE A 125 2.57 -1.12 -24.77
CA PHE A 125 1.61 -0.02 -24.85
C PHE A 125 1.99 1.05 -23.83
N SER A 126 1.54 2.29 -24.06
CA SER A 126 1.88 3.41 -23.20
C SER A 126 0.66 4.25 -22.87
N ILE A 127 0.45 4.48 -21.58
CA ILE A 127 -0.64 5.28 -21.04
C ILE A 127 -0.03 6.55 -20.43
N ALA A 128 -0.60 7.70 -20.75
CA ALA A 128 -0.21 8.98 -20.19
C ALA A 128 -1.40 9.64 -19.49
N PHE A 129 -1.16 10.21 -18.32
CA PHE A 129 -2.18 10.92 -17.55
C PHE A 129 -1.55 12.06 -16.75
N GLU A 130 -2.35 13.07 -16.40
CA GLU A 130 -1.92 14.15 -15.52
C GLU A 130 -2.16 13.77 -14.05
N ALA A 131 -1.16 13.95 -13.19
CA ALA A 131 -1.26 13.62 -11.76
C ALA A 131 -2.06 14.68 -10.98
N ILE A 132 -3.35 14.80 -11.28
CA ILE A 132 -4.26 15.81 -10.73
C ILE A 132 -4.65 15.46 -9.27
N PRO A 133 -4.26 16.26 -8.26
CA PRO A 133 -4.62 16.01 -6.87
C PRO A 133 -6.08 16.30 -6.56
N ASP A 134 -6.56 15.79 -5.43
CA ASP A 134 -7.80 16.28 -4.82
C ASP A 134 -7.52 17.57 -4.02
N LEU A 135 -7.96 18.71 -4.57
CA LEU A 135 -7.76 20.02 -3.93
C LEU A 135 -8.75 20.28 -2.78
N SER A 136 -9.75 19.43 -2.57
CA SER A 136 -10.66 19.55 -1.42
C SER A 136 -10.01 19.11 -0.09
N ILE A 137 -8.89 18.39 -0.17
CA ILE A 137 -8.15 17.88 0.98
C ILE A 137 -7.07 18.89 1.38
N ASP A 138 -7.04 19.29 2.65
CA ASP A 138 -5.99 20.17 3.16
C ASP A 138 -4.60 19.51 3.02
N LYS A 139 -3.65 20.24 2.43
CA LYS A 139 -2.25 19.83 2.24
C LYS A 139 -1.54 19.56 3.57
N ASN A 140 -1.99 20.15 4.67
CA ASN A 140 -1.46 19.94 6.01
C ASN A 140 -1.61 18.49 6.49
N PHE A 141 -2.56 17.75 5.91
CA PHE A 141 -2.73 16.32 6.15
C PHE A 141 -1.71 15.45 5.40
N ALA A 142 -0.86 16.06 4.58
CA ALA A 142 0.14 15.41 3.74
C ALA A 142 -0.42 14.19 2.99
N PRO A 143 -1.52 14.35 2.20
CA PRO A 143 -2.07 13.26 1.42
C PRO A 143 -1.08 12.80 0.34
N VAL A 144 -1.08 11.50 0.08
CA VAL A 144 -0.46 10.87 -1.08
C VAL A 144 -1.58 10.42 -2.00
N PHE A 145 -1.52 10.80 -3.26
CA PHE A 145 -2.50 10.42 -4.27
C PHE A 145 -1.99 9.18 -5.02
N GLU A 146 -2.77 8.12 -4.98
CA GLU A 146 -2.53 6.87 -5.66
C GLU A 146 -3.32 6.87 -6.97
N TYR A 147 -2.59 6.84 -8.08
CA TYR A 147 -3.14 6.72 -9.42
C TYR A 147 -3.06 5.25 -9.80
N GLU A 148 -4.21 4.58 -9.75
CA GLU A 148 -4.39 3.18 -10.11
C GLU A 148 -4.66 3.10 -11.61
N ILE A 149 -3.78 2.41 -12.33
CA ILE A 149 -3.84 2.23 -13.79
C ILE A 149 -4.24 0.79 -14.06
N ASN A 150 -5.46 0.61 -14.51
CA ASN A 150 -6.02 -0.68 -14.94
C ASN A 150 -6.02 -0.75 -16.47
N ALA A 151 -5.58 -1.87 -17.02
CA ALA A 151 -5.63 -2.13 -18.46
C ALA A 151 -6.14 -3.55 -18.75
N ASP A 152 -7.21 -3.64 -19.54
CA ASP A 152 -7.73 -4.87 -20.10
C ASP A 152 -7.22 -5.03 -21.53
N VAL A 153 -6.42 -6.07 -21.76
CA VAL A 153 -5.81 -6.37 -23.06
C VAL A 153 -6.51 -7.56 -23.69
N THR A 154 -7.13 -7.36 -24.85
CA THR A 154 -7.82 -8.40 -25.63
C THR A 154 -7.00 -8.75 -26.88
N ASP A 155 -6.59 -10.02 -26.99
CA ASP A 155 -5.86 -10.53 -28.16
C ASP A 155 -6.77 -10.74 -29.39
N LEU A 156 -6.17 -11.09 -30.52
CA LEU A 156 -6.89 -11.37 -31.77
C LEU A 156 -7.82 -12.60 -31.68
N ASN A 157 -7.60 -13.49 -30.72
CA ASN A 157 -8.42 -14.68 -30.49
C ASN A 157 -9.56 -14.43 -29.49
N GLY A 158 -9.69 -13.20 -28.97
CA GLY A 158 -10.70 -12.79 -27.99
C GLY A 158 -10.37 -13.15 -26.54
N GLU A 159 -9.17 -13.66 -26.24
CA GLU A 159 -8.72 -13.84 -24.87
C GLU A 159 -8.39 -12.46 -24.27
N THR A 160 -8.95 -12.16 -23.09
CA THR A 160 -8.71 -10.89 -22.39
C THR A 160 -7.96 -11.13 -21.09
N ARG A 161 -6.93 -10.32 -20.84
CA ARG A 161 -6.15 -10.34 -19.61
C ARG A 161 -5.99 -8.92 -19.09
N SER A 162 -6.16 -8.77 -17.78
CA SER A 162 -6.03 -7.49 -17.10
C SER A 162 -4.65 -7.36 -16.46
N GLY A 163 -4.15 -6.14 -16.39
CA GLY A 163 -2.99 -5.76 -15.61
C GLY A 163 -3.26 -4.46 -14.86
N GLU A 164 -2.74 -4.39 -13.64
CA GLU A 164 -2.86 -3.22 -12.76
C GLU A 164 -1.48 -2.74 -12.32
N THR A 165 -1.31 -1.43 -12.19
CA THR A 165 -0.19 -0.83 -11.47
C THR A 165 -0.62 0.48 -10.82
N THR A 166 0.15 0.92 -9.81
CA THR A 166 -0.18 2.13 -9.05
C THR A 166 1.01 3.06 -9.01
N VAL A 167 0.76 4.34 -9.30
CA VAL A 167 1.73 5.42 -9.16
C VAL A 167 1.35 6.29 -7.97
N SER A 168 2.26 6.46 -7.02
CA SER A 168 2.05 7.34 -5.86
C SER A 168 2.67 8.71 -6.11
N VAL A 169 1.89 9.78 -5.96
CA VAL A 169 2.35 11.17 -6.10
C VAL A 169 1.80 12.01 -4.95
N GLY A 170 2.64 12.84 -4.34
CA GLY A 170 2.27 13.65 -3.19
C GLY A 170 2.88 15.04 -3.25
N TYR A 171 2.51 15.89 -2.28
CA TYR A 171 3.10 17.22 -2.14
C TYR A 171 4.58 17.18 -1.71
N LYS A 172 5.04 16.03 -1.21
CA LYS A 172 6.44 15.74 -0.87
C LYS A 172 6.88 14.58 -1.75
N ALA A 173 8.02 14.72 -2.42
CA ALA A 173 8.54 13.70 -3.35
C ALA A 173 9.24 12.53 -2.62
N LEU A 174 9.76 12.78 -1.42
CA LEU A 174 10.58 11.82 -0.67
C LEU A 174 9.93 11.44 0.65
N ASP A 175 9.96 10.14 0.96
CA ASP A 175 9.87 9.59 2.29
C ASP A 175 11.28 9.42 2.87
N MET A 176 11.53 10.06 4.01
CA MET A 176 12.83 10.05 4.67
C MET A 176 12.71 9.42 6.04
N GLN A 177 13.58 8.47 6.32
CA GLN A 177 13.63 7.79 7.61
C GLN A 177 15.05 7.87 8.16
N ILE A 178 15.16 8.27 9.43
CA ILE A 178 16.40 8.22 10.18
C ILE A 178 16.31 7.09 11.21
N SER A 179 17.32 6.24 11.25
CA SER A 179 17.41 5.14 12.21
C SER A 179 18.80 5.04 12.81
N SER A 180 18.90 4.37 13.96
CA SER A 180 20.16 4.05 14.62
C SER A 180 20.36 2.55 14.66
N SER A 181 21.60 2.10 14.76
CA SER A 181 21.94 0.67 14.88
C SER A 181 21.41 0.01 16.16
N LYS A 182 21.04 0.79 17.18
CA LYS A 182 20.75 0.30 18.55
C LYS A 182 19.34 0.69 19.05
N GLY A 183 18.45 1.11 18.14
CA GLY A 183 17.06 1.46 18.46
C GLY A 183 16.81 2.95 18.68
N ASN A 184 15.68 3.28 19.30
CA ASN A 184 15.14 4.65 19.37
C ASN A 184 15.61 5.46 20.59
N MET A 185 16.29 4.83 21.55
CA MET A 185 16.85 5.49 22.73
C MET A 185 18.30 5.06 22.89
N LEU A 186 19.21 6.03 22.90
CA LEU A 186 20.64 5.79 23.10
C LEU A 186 21.20 6.75 24.14
N PRO A 187 22.17 6.32 24.95
CA PRO A 187 23.06 7.26 25.63
C PRO A 187 23.68 8.22 24.61
N VAL A 188 23.79 9.49 24.96
CA VAL A 188 24.33 10.54 24.06
C VAL A 188 25.69 10.14 23.50
N ASP A 189 26.54 9.57 24.36
CA ASP A 189 27.91 9.15 24.00
C ASP A 189 27.95 7.88 23.12
N SER A 190 26.80 7.25 22.88
CA SER A 190 26.67 6.03 22.08
C SER A 190 26.16 6.27 20.65
N ILE A 191 25.94 7.52 20.25
CA ILE A 191 25.54 7.87 18.87
C ILE A 191 26.78 7.80 17.97
N GLN A 192 27.11 6.60 17.50
CA GLN A 192 28.26 6.37 16.61
C GLN A 192 27.89 6.44 15.13
N GLN A 193 26.69 5.99 14.77
CA GLN A 193 26.21 5.90 13.39
C GLN A 193 24.71 6.21 13.30
N LEU A 194 24.34 7.02 12.32
CA LEU A 194 22.96 7.30 11.93
C LEU A 194 22.78 6.83 10.49
N PHE A 195 21.72 6.06 10.25
CA PHE A 195 21.35 5.61 8.92
C PHE A 195 20.19 6.47 8.43
N ILE A 196 20.31 6.96 7.21
CA ILE A 196 19.28 7.76 6.57
C ILE A 196 18.86 7.03 5.31
N SER A 197 17.58 6.74 5.19
CA SER A 197 16.98 6.18 3.99
C SER A 197 16.16 7.27 3.30
N THR A 198 16.41 7.46 2.01
CA THR A 198 15.64 8.35 1.12
C THR A 198 14.95 7.51 0.06
N LYS A 199 13.63 7.48 0.10
CA LYS A 199 12.81 6.73 -0.86
C LYS A 199 11.84 7.67 -1.54
N ASN A 200 11.51 7.40 -2.80
CA ASN A 200 10.36 8.02 -3.43
C ASN A 200 9.06 7.43 -2.86
N LEU A 201 7.91 7.96 -3.28
CA LEU A 201 6.61 7.48 -2.80
C LEU A 201 6.22 6.08 -3.32
N ALA A 202 7.00 5.51 -4.25
CA ALA A 202 6.88 4.12 -4.69
C ALA A 202 7.77 3.16 -3.87
N GLY A 203 8.53 3.66 -2.89
CA GLY A 203 9.41 2.86 -2.03
C GLY A 203 10.80 2.58 -2.60
N GLU A 204 11.10 3.11 -3.79
CA GLU A 204 12.40 2.98 -4.46
C GLU A 204 13.39 4.01 -3.90
N PHE A 205 14.66 3.63 -3.78
CA PHE A 205 15.71 4.54 -3.32
C PHE A 205 15.89 5.71 -4.29
N GLU A 206 15.91 6.93 -3.76
CA GLU A 206 16.15 8.14 -4.54
C GLU A 206 17.28 8.95 -3.88
N PRO A 207 18.39 9.22 -4.60
CA PRO A 207 19.52 9.93 -4.03
C PRO A 207 19.14 11.39 -3.73
N ALA A 208 19.40 11.83 -2.50
CA ALA A 208 19.14 13.20 -2.06
C ALA A 208 20.25 13.72 -1.15
N GLU A 209 20.48 15.03 -1.21
CA GLU A 209 21.36 15.73 -0.27
C GLU A 209 20.59 15.98 1.03
N VAL A 210 21.09 15.44 2.15
CA VAL A 210 20.42 15.52 3.45
C VAL A 210 21.27 16.33 4.43
N LYS A 211 20.69 17.41 4.96
CA LYS A 211 21.27 18.17 6.07
C LYS A 211 20.71 17.67 7.40
N VAL A 212 21.58 17.14 8.26
CA VAL A 212 21.21 16.67 9.60
C VAL A 212 21.66 17.70 10.64
N SER A 213 20.75 18.05 11.54
CA SER A 213 21.03 18.91 12.70
C SER A 213 20.52 18.21 13.97
N ILE A 214 21.35 18.16 15.00
CA ILE A 214 21.02 17.55 16.30
C ILE A 214 20.96 18.68 17.33
N PHE A 215 19.85 18.77 18.06
CA PHE A 215 19.65 19.79 19.09
C PHE A 215 19.30 19.13 20.43
N PRO A 216 19.84 19.63 21.55
CA PRO A 216 19.35 19.23 22.86
C PRO A 216 17.90 19.69 23.03
N LEU A 217 17.03 18.81 23.51
CA LEU A 217 15.68 19.21 23.90
C LEU A 217 15.73 20.11 25.14
N GLN A 218 14.87 21.12 25.19
CA GLN A 218 14.70 21.91 26.40
C GLN A 218 14.06 21.05 27.48
N SER A 219 14.83 20.74 28.53
CA SER A 219 14.29 20.08 29.72
C SER A 219 13.27 21.00 30.38
N PRO A 220 12.10 20.50 30.84
CA PRO A 220 11.14 21.29 31.62
C PRO A 220 11.68 21.75 32.98
N GLY A 221 12.96 21.49 33.29
CA GLY A 221 13.66 21.85 34.53
C GLY A 221 13.34 20.87 35.67
N ARG A 222 12.08 20.46 35.78
CA ARG A 222 11.59 19.46 36.71
C ARG A 222 10.67 18.47 36.02
N LEU A 223 10.92 17.18 36.23
CA LEU A 223 10.00 16.12 35.85
C LEU A 223 8.90 16.03 36.91
N ILE A 224 7.66 15.93 36.47
CA ILE A 224 6.51 15.66 37.33
C ILE A 224 5.95 14.34 36.85
N ARG A 225 5.61 13.46 37.80
CA ARG A 225 5.01 12.16 37.48
C ARG A 225 3.79 12.31 36.58
N GLN A 226 3.54 11.31 35.75
CA GLN A 226 2.27 11.27 35.03
C GLN A 226 1.10 11.18 36.01
N ARG A 227 0.03 11.93 35.73
CA ARG A 227 -1.21 11.87 36.52
C ARG A 227 -1.78 10.45 36.50
N TYR A 228 -2.18 9.95 37.67
CA TYR A 228 -2.86 8.65 37.78
C TYR A 228 -4.32 8.68 37.31
N TRP A 229 -4.92 9.86 37.25
CA TRP A 229 -6.33 10.06 36.91
C TRP A 229 -6.46 11.01 35.71
N SER A 230 -7.66 11.07 35.12
CA SER A 230 -7.98 12.02 34.05
C SER A 230 -7.86 13.47 34.53
N GLU A 231 -7.77 14.39 33.56
CA GLU A 231 -7.80 15.82 33.87
C GLU A 231 -9.06 16.18 34.67
N PRO A 232 -8.94 16.95 35.77
CA PRO A 232 -10.11 17.36 36.53
C PRO A 232 -10.86 18.49 35.82
N ASP A 233 -12.18 18.55 36.00
CA ASP A 233 -13.02 19.63 35.45
C ASP A 233 -12.79 20.97 36.16
N THR A 234 -12.11 20.97 37.31
CA THR A 234 -11.80 22.19 38.08
C THR A 234 -10.39 22.10 38.67
N PHE A 235 -9.57 23.12 38.40
CA PHE A 235 -8.24 23.25 38.97
C PHE A 235 -8.29 24.03 40.28
N VAL A 236 -7.94 23.38 41.39
CA VAL A 236 -7.93 24.00 42.73
C VAL A 236 -6.62 24.71 43.07
N MET A 237 -5.59 24.57 42.23
CA MET A 237 -4.31 25.26 42.38
C MET A 237 -3.64 25.46 41.01
N SER A 238 -2.84 26.51 40.92
CA SER A 238 -2.00 26.78 39.76
C SER A 238 -0.82 25.80 39.68
N LYS A 239 -0.19 25.71 38.50
CA LYS A 239 1.04 24.93 38.29
C LYS A 239 2.16 25.36 39.24
N GLU A 240 2.30 26.67 39.46
CA GLU A 240 3.33 27.24 40.32
C GLU A 240 3.12 26.88 41.80
N GLU A 241 1.87 26.95 42.27
CA GLU A 241 1.49 26.52 43.62
C GLU A 241 1.69 25.02 43.81
N TYR A 242 1.35 24.20 42.82
CA TYR A 242 1.61 22.76 42.87
C TYR A 242 3.10 22.46 43.01
N LEU A 243 3.93 23.05 42.16
CA LEU A 243 5.38 22.86 42.18
C LEU A 243 6.01 23.28 43.52
N LYS A 244 5.48 24.34 44.14
CA LYS A 244 5.92 24.82 45.45
C LYS A 244 5.46 23.91 46.59
N ASN A 245 4.21 23.48 46.58
CA ASN A 245 3.61 22.71 47.67
C ASN A 245 4.05 21.24 47.66
N PHE A 246 4.38 20.71 46.49
CA PHE A 246 4.85 19.34 46.30
C PHE A 246 6.25 19.35 45.70
N PRO A 247 7.32 19.70 46.45
CA PRO A 247 8.67 19.85 45.88
C PRO A 247 9.32 18.52 45.46
N TYR A 248 8.86 17.39 45.99
CA TYR A 248 9.45 16.05 45.77
C TYR A 248 8.58 15.12 44.92
N ASP A 249 7.55 15.65 44.26
CA ASP A 249 6.67 14.87 43.39
C ASP A 249 7.25 14.83 41.96
N GLU A 250 8.02 13.77 41.68
CA GLU A 250 8.69 13.47 40.40
C GLU A 250 8.16 12.18 39.77
#